data_AF-A0AAD8ZSM4-F1
#
_entry.id   AF-A0AAD8ZSM4-F1
#
_cell.length_a   1.000
_cell.length_b   1.000
_cell.length_c   1.000
_cell.angle_alpha   90.00
_cell.angle_beta   90.00
_cell.angle_gamma   90.00
#
_symmetry.space_group_name_H-M   'P 1'
#
loop_
_entity.id
_entity.type
_entity.pdbx_description
1 polymer ?
#
loop_
_entity_poly.entity_id
_entity_poly.type
_entity_poly.pdbx_seq_one_letter_code
_entity_poly.pdbx_strand_id
1 'polypeptide(L)'
;AELRYAEVAERLHRNLTLLWEKSTELARKLQRSHSQILEQITEMHHSEVDIVIKVRACKGSCKQTFDLHTDHKVFKAMEDKMAKYDLSLAAKQNTIYRNQELRLQPIVQPPISLEYRKIPFVRSKLLTKFEDIEQNQVVMDKLLEDI
;
A
#
# COMPACT_ATOMS: atom_id res chain seq x y z
N ALA A 1 -33.00 4.25 2.80
CA ALA A 1 -31.89 3.55 3.48
C ALA A 1 -30.62 3.54 2.64
N GLU A 2 -30.73 3.34 1.32
CA GLU A 2 -29.61 3.26 0.37
C GLU A 2 -28.71 4.51 0.32
N LEU A 3 -29.27 5.72 0.38
CA LEU A 3 -28.47 6.97 0.40
C LEU A 3 -27.50 7.06 1.59
N ARG A 4 -27.87 6.52 2.76
CA ARG A 4 -26.97 6.49 3.93
C ARG A 4 -25.82 5.49 3.74
N TYR A 5 -26.05 4.39 3.03
CA TYR A 5 -24.98 3.44 2.70
C TYR A 5 -23.99 4.03 1.70
N ALA A 6 -24.48 4.71 0.66
CA ALA A 6 -23.64 5.39 -0.32
C ALA A 6 -22.74 6.45 0.33
N GLU A 7 -23.29 7.30 1.21
CA GLU A 7 -22.51 8.34 1.89
C GLU A 7 -21.41 7.75 2.81
N VAL A 8 -21.73 6.68 3.54
CA VAL A 8 -20.76 5.99 4.40
C VAL A 8 -19.68 5.29 3.58
N ALA A 9 -20.05 4.65 2.47
CA ALA A 9 -19.11 3.99 1.57
C ALA A 9 -18.14 4.99 0.92
N GLU A 10 -18.64 6.14 0.44
CA GLU A 10 -17.79 7.20 -0.11
C GLU A 10 -16.81 7.75 0.93
N ARG A 11 -17.30 8.01 2.16
CA ARG A 11 -16.46 8.51 3.25
C ARG A 11 -15.35 7.51 3.62
N LEU A 12 -15.70 6.22 3.69
CA LEU A 12 -14.73 5.16 3.95
C LEU A 12 -13.69 5.07 2.83
N HIS A 13 -14.12 5.13 1.58
CA HIS A 13 -13.23 5.11 0.41
C HIS A 13 -12.23 6.26 0.46
N ARG A 14 -12.70 7.51 0.67
CA ARG A 14 -11.82 8.69 0.80
C ARG A 14 -10.80 8.54 1.93
N ASN A 15 -11.23 8.06 3.10
CA ASN A 15 -10.35 7.86 4.25
C ASN A 15 -9.29 6.79 3.98
N LEU A 16 -9.70 5.69 3.34
CA LEU A 16 -8.79 4.59 3.01
C LEU A 16 -7.76 5.04 1.96
N THR A 17 -8.19 5.75 0.91
CA THR A 17 -7.29 6.32 -0.11
C THR A 17 -6.26 7.27 0.51
N LEU A 18 -6.69 8.18 1.38
CA LEU A 18 -5.78 9.09 2.07
C LEU A 18 -4.78 8.35 2.98
N LEU A 19 -5.25 7.30 3.68
CA LEU A 19 -4.37 6.47 4.51
C LEU A 19 -3.34 5.73 3.64
N TRP A 20 -3.75 5.21 2.50
CA TRP A 20 -2.88 4.55 1.53
C TRP A 20 -1.80 5.49 1.02
N GLU A 21 -2.16 6.68 0.54
CA GLU A 21 -1.19 7.69 0.07
C GLU A 21 -0.17 8.05 1.15
N LYS A 22 -0.62 8.24 2.40
CA LYS A 22 0.29 8.50 3.50
C LYS A 22 1.19 7.30 3.78
N SER A 23 0.64 6.10 3.83
CA SER A 23 1.37 4.87 4.10
C SER A 23 2.45 4.60 3.04
N THR A 24 2.13 4.80 1.76
CA THR A 24 3.10 4.63 0.66
C THR A 24 4.21 5.67 0.73
N GLU A 25 3.89 6.92 1.02
CA GLU A 25 4.89 7.96 1.19
C GLU A 25 5.82 7.71 2.39
N LEU A 26 5.27 7.25 3.52
CA LEU A 26 6.07 6.87 4.68
C LEU A 26 6.96 5.66 4.37
N ALA A 27 6.44 4.64 3.70
CA ALA A 27 7.21 3.48 3.30
C ALA A 27 8.39 3.86 2.38
N ARG A 28 8.14 4.76 1.42
CA ARG A 28 9.17 5.28 0.50
C ARG A 28 10.25 6.07 1.24
N LYS A 29 9.86 6.91 2.21
CA LYS A 29 10.81 7.62 3.08
C LYS A 29 11.66 6.65 3.89
N LEU A 30 11.03 5.64 4.49
CA LEU A 30 11.72 4.64 5.30
C LEU A 30 12.72 3.83 4.46
N GLN A 31 12.34 3.44 3.24
CA GLN A 31 13.23 2.75 2.30
C GLN A 31 14.45 3.61 1.96
N ARG A 32 14.25 4.91 1.67
CA ARG A 32 15.37 5.82 1.42
C ARG A 32 16.31 5.91 2.62
N SER A 33 15.77 6.09 3.83
CA SER A 33 16.57 6.14 5.04
C SER A 33 17.32 4.84 5.29
N HIS A 34 16.70 3.68 5.04
CA HIS A 34 17.35 2.38 5.15
C HIS A 34 18.57 2.26 4.23
N SER A 35 18.43 2.64 2.95
CA SER A 35 19.55 2.64 2.00
C SER A 35 20.66 3.61 2.41
N GLN A 36 20.31 4.82 2.87
CA GLN A 36 21.30 5.80 3.34
C GLN A 36 22.09 5.32 4.56
N ILE A 37 21.41 4.64 5.50
CA ILE A 37 22.08 4.09 6.69
C ILE A 37 23.03 2.95 6.29
N LEU A 38 22.64 2.08 5.36
CA LEU A 38 23.51 1.01 4.85
C LEU A 38 24.79 1.55 4.18
N GLU A 39 24.65 2.58 3.36
CA GLU A 39 25.78 3.28 2.75
C GLU A 39 26.68 3.89 3.83
N GLN A 40 26.09 4.58 4.80
CA GLN A 40 26.84 5.19 5.90
C GLN A 40 27.59 4.17 6.76
N ILE A 41 27.01 2.98 7.02
CA ILE A 41 27.70 1.90 7.74
C ILE A 41 28.95 1.46 6.98
N THR A 42 28.83 1.29 5.66
CA THR A 42 29.95 0.91 4.78
C THR A 42 31.04 1.98 4.78
N GLU A 43 30.67 3.25 4.62
CA GLU A 43 31.61 4.37 4.64
C GLU A 43 32.34 4.50 5.98
N MET A 44 31.61 4.35 7.09
CA MET A 44 32.19 4.39 8.43
C MET A 44 33.19 3.24 8.62
N HIS A 45 32.87 2.04 8.14
CA HIS A 45 33.76 0.89 8.24
C HIS A 45 35.08 1.14 7.49
N HIS A 46 35.00 1.63 6.24
CA HIS A 46 36.17 2.01 5.46
C HIS A 46 37.00 3.11 6.13
N SER A 47 36.32 4.15 6.64
CA SER A 47 36.97 5.28 7.31
C SER A 47 37.70 4.84 8.58
N GLU A 48 37.11 3.92 9.36
CA GLU A 48 37.75 3.40 10.57
C GLU A 48 39.01 2.59 10.25
N VAL A 49 38.96 1.74 9.22
CA VAL A 49 40.14 1.00 8.76
C VAL A 49 41.24 1.95 8.28
N ASP A 50 40.88 2.97 7.50
CA ASP A 50 41.83 3.99 7.02
C ASP A 50 42.50 4.76 8.18
N ILE A 51 41.70 5.18 9.18
CA ILE A 51 42.22 5.85 10.38
C ILE A 51 43.20 4.93 11.13
N VAL A 52 42.85 3.65 11.34
CA VAL A 52 43.73 2.69 12.02
C VAL A 52 45.06 2.53 11.27
N ILE A 53 45.03 2.43 9.94
CA ILE A 53 46.24 2.35 9.12
C ILE A 53 47.09 3.63 9.28
N LYS A 54 46.46 4.80 9.19
CA LYS A 54 47.14 6.10 9.33
C LYS A 54 47.78 6.28 10.70
N VAL A 55 47.08 5.93 11.77
CA VAL A 55 47.61 5.96 13.15
C VAL A 55 48.78 5.00 13.31
N ARG A 56 48.69 3.79 12.74
CA ARG A 56 49.77 2.80 12.78
C ARG A 56 51.01 3.28 12.02
N ALA A 57 50.84 3.96 10.88
CA ALA A 57 51.95 4.49 10.09
C ALA A 57 52.77 5.53 10.88
N CYS A 58 52.15 6.29 11.78
CA CYS A 58 52.84 7.23 12.67
C CYS A 58 53.82 6.57 13.66
N LYS A 59 53.76 5.24 13.85
CA LYS A 59 54.62 4.53 14.81
C LYS A 59 56.12 4.71 14.55
N GLY A 60 56.51 4.91 13.30
CA GLY A 60 57.90 5.17 12.90
C GLY A 60 58.31 6.64 12.84
N SER A 61 57.37 7.58 13.00
CA SER A 61 57.60 9.01 12.77
C SER A 61 57.25 9.90 13.97
N CYS A 62 56.45 9.40 14.91
CA CYS A 62 55.97 10.17 16.05
C CYS A 62 56.62 9.71 17.37
N LYS A 63 56.82 10.64 18.30
CA LYS A 63 57.40 10.38 19.64
C LYS A 63 56.51 9.45 20.49
N GLN A 64 55.18 9.55 20.31
CA GLN A 64 54.19 8.74 21.00
C GLN A 64 53.29 8.06 19.96
N THR A 65 52.81 6.88 20.30
CA THR A 65 52.03 6.03 19.39
C THR A 65 50.80 5.51 20.12
N PHE A 66 49.74 5.26 19.37
CA PHE A 66 48.47 4.75 19.89
C PHE A 66 48.18 3.40 19.23
N ASP A 67 47.75 2.44 20.04
CA ASP A 67 47.40 1.12 19.54
C ASP A 67 45.89 1.03 19.29
N LEU A 68 45.46 1.52 18.13
CA LEU A 68 44.06 1.52 17.71
C LEU A 68 43.75 0.22 16.94
N HIS A 69 42.59 -0.38 17.23
CA HIS A 69 42.14 -1.62 16.59
C HIS A 69 40.71 -1.42 16.06
N THR A 70 40.42 -2.02 14.90
CA THR A 70 39.08 -2.01 14.28
C THR A 70 38.25 -3.19 14.79
N ASP A 71 36.99 -2.96 15.16
CA ASP A 71 36.05 -4.04 15.47
C ASP A 71 35.12 -4.37 14.28
N HIS A 72 35.59 -5.26 13.41
CA HIS A 72 34.83 -5.73 12.26
C HIS A 72 33.51 -6.44 12.63
N LYS A 73 33.39 -7.00 13.83
CA LYS A 73 32.19 -7.75 14.23
C LYS A 73 31.01 -6.82 14.47
N VAL A 74 31.28 -5.61 14.96
CA VAL A 74 30.24 -4.61 15.22
C VAL A 74 29.63 -4.12 13.90
N PHE A 75 30.45 -3.82 12.88
CA PHE A 75 29.97 -3.44 11.56
C PHE A 75 29.13 -4.55 10.91
N LYS A 76 29.61 -5.79 10.94
CA LYS A 76 28.85 -6.93 10.44
C LYS A 76 27.51 -7.12 11.17
N ALA A 77 27.49 -6.95 12.50
CA ALA A 77 26.25 -7.04 13.26
C ALA A 77 25.26 -5.91 12.92
N MET A 78 25.75 -4.72 12.53
CA MET A 78 24.90 -3.63 12.03
C MET A 78 24.33 -3.97 10.65
N GLU A 79 25.14 -4.49 9.72
CA GLU A 79 24.69 -4.96 8.40
C GLU A 79 23.64 -6.07 8.52
N ASP A 80 23.89 -7.08 9.36
CA ASP A 80 22.97 -8.20 9.60
C ASP A 80 21.61 -7.71 10.15
N LYS A 81 21.64 -6.71 11.06
CA LYS A 81 20.42 -6.07 11.56
C LYS A 81 19.69 -5.34 10.43
N MET A 82 20.39 -4.58 9.60
CA MET A 82 19.78 -3.86 8.48
C MET A 82 19.17 -4.83 7.45
N ALA A 83 19.82 -5.95 7.17
CA ALA A 83 19.31 -7.00 6.28
C ALA A 83 18.03 -7.65 6.82
N LYS A 84 17.92 -7.85 8.14
CA LYS A 84 16.69 -8.37 8.77
C LYS A 84 15.47 -7.46 8.55
N TYR A 85 15.70 -6.15 8.44
CA TYR A 85 14.67 -5.15 8.20
C TYR A 85 14.55 -4.77 6.73
N ASP A 86 14.91 -5.64 5.79
CA ASP A 86 14.74 -5.34 4.36
C ASP A 86 13.27 -5.03 4.03
N LEU A 87 13.04 -3.80 3.58
CA LEU A 87 11.72 -3.23 3.29
C LEU A 87 11.26 -3.53 1.86
N SER A 88 12.07 -4.23 1.05
CA SER A 88 11.75 -4.59 -0.34
C SER A 88 10.45 -5.38 -0.51
N LEU A 89 10.01 -6.10 0.54
CA LEU A 89 8.78 -6.89 0.56
C LEU A 89 7.50 -6.05 0.78
N ALA A 90 7.59 -4.93 1.50
CA ALA A 90 6.41 -4.11 1.85
C ALA A 90 5.79 -3.40 0.63
N ALA A 91 6.57 -3.16 -0.42
CA ALA A 91 6.12 -2.49 -1.63
C ALA A 91 5.21 -3.37 -2.52
N LYS A 92 5.27 -4.70 -2.41
CA LYS A 92 4.57 -5.63 -3.32
C LYS A 92 3.10 -5.89 -2.99
N GLN A 93 2.63 -5.55 -1.79
CA GLN A 93 1.28 -5.91 -1.34
C GLN A 93 0.19 -4.88 -1.73
N ASN A 94 0.56 -3.72 -2.26
CA ASN A 94 -0.34 -2.57 -2.34
C ASN A 94 -1.04 -2.40 -3.70
N THR A 95 -0.83 -3.32 -4.65
CA THR A 95 -1.43 -3.23 -6.00
C THR A 95 -2.80 -3.90 -6.11
N ILE A 96 -3.28 -4.60 -5.07
CA ILE A 96 -4.47 -5.46 -5.18
C ILE A 96 -5.79 -4.69 -5.14
N TYR A 97 -5.84 -3.47 -4.59
CA TYR A 97 -7.05 -2.64 -4.60
C TYR A 97 -6.93 -1.51 -5.64
N ARG A 98 -6.77 -1.88 -6.91
CA ARG A 98 -7.03 -0.96 -8.01
C ARG A 98 -8.51 -0.59 -7.94
N ASN A 99 -8.82 0.70 -7.81
CA ASN A 99 -10.17 1.25 -7.71
C ASN A 99 -11.03 0.77 -8.88
N GLN A 100 -11.75 -0.34 -8.69
CA GLN A 100 -12.77 -0.79 -9.63
C GLN A 100 -14.02 0.02 -9.31
N GLU A 101 -14.30 1.00 -10.16
CA GLU A 101 -15.47 1.85 -10.00
C GLU A 101 -16.71 1.04 -10.41
N LEU A 102 -17.50 0.64 -9.43
CA LEU A 102 -18.75 -0.07 -9.62
C LEU A 102 -19.85 0.96 -9.91
N ARG A 103 -20.40 0.95 -11.12
CA ARG A 103 -21.54 1.81 -11.48
C ARG A 103 -22.82 0.99 -11.50
N LEU A 104 -23.83 1.47 -10.80
CA LEU A 104 -25.19 0.99 -10.92
C LEU A 104 -25.84 1.71 -12.12
N GLN A 105 -26.25 0.95 -13.13
CA GLN A 105 -27.03 1.48 -14.25
C GLN A 105 -28.46 0.95 -14.18
N PRO A 106 -29.48 1.82 -14.29
CA PRO A 106 -30.86 1.37 -14.37
C PRO A 106 -31.09 0.56 -15.64
N ILE A 107 -31.73 -0.60 -15.50
CA ILE A 107 -32.11 -1.46 -16.62
C ILE A 107 -33.46 -0.99 -17.13
N VAL A 108 -33.58 -0.78 -18.45
CA VAL A 108 -34.87 -0.53 -19.09
C VAL A 108 -35.70 -1.81 -19.00
N GLN A 109 -36.67 -1.84 -18.09
CA GLN A 109 -37.62 -2.94 -18.00
C GLN A 109 -38.60 -2.88 -19.18
N PRO A 110 -38.93 -4.01 -19.83
CA PRO A 110 -40.05 -4.03 -20.75
C PRO A 110 -41.34 -3.69 -19.99
N PRO A 111 -42.24 -2.89 -20.58
CA PRO A 111 -43.48 -2.50 -19.91
C PRO A 111 -44.30 -3.76 -19.58
N ILE A 112 -44.57 -3.95 -18.29
CA ILE A 112 -45.41 -5.06 -17.83
C ILE A 112 -46.83 -4.84 -18.38
N SER A 113 -47.36 -5.81 -19.10
CA SER A 113 -48.72 -5.73 -19.65
C SER A 113 -49.75 -5.56 -18.53
N LEU A 114 -50.63 -4.55 -18.65
CA LEU A 114 -51.73 -4.32 -17.72
C LEU A 114 -52.68 -5.53 -17.59
N GLU A 115 -52.70 -6.42 -18.60
CA GLU A 115 -53.47 -7.66 -18.57
C GLU A 115 -52.91 -8.68 -17.57
N TYR A 116 -51.58 -8.68 -17.35
CA TYR A 116 -50.94 -9.58 -16.40
C TYR A 116 -51.43 -9.33 -14.96
N ARG A 117 -51.68 -8.06 -14.60
CA ARG A 117 -52.22 -7.66 -13.29
C ARG A 117 -53.69 -8.05 -13.07
N LYS A 118 -54.42 -8.39 -14.13
CA LYS A 118 -55.81 -8.82 -14.05
C LYS A 118 -55.96 -10.31 -13.76
N ILE A 119 -54.88 -11.09 -13.86
CA ILE A 119 -54.93 -12.53 -13.67
C ILE A 119 -55.21 -12.84 -12.18
N PRO A 120 -56.26 -13.62 -11.84
CA PRO A 120 -56.68 -13.86 -10.46
C PRO A 120 -55.57 -14.44 -9.57
N PHE A 121 -54.76 -15.36 -10.11
CA PHE A 121 -53.69 -15.98 -9.33
C PHE A 121 -52.57 -15.00 -8.98
N VAL A 122 -52.27 -14.02 -9.84
CA VAL A 122 -51.24 -12.99 -9.63
C VAL A 122 -51.61 -12.09 -8.45
N ARG A 123 -52.89 -11.72 -8.34
CA ARG A 123 -53.43 -10.94 -7.21
C ARG A 123 -53.45 -11.77 -5.92
N SER A 124 -53.95 -13.00 -5.98
CA SER A 124 -54.08 -13.85 -4.78
C SER A 124 -52.73 -14.24 -4.16
N LYS A 125 -51.68 -14.40 -4.98
CA LYS A 125 -50.34 -14.79 -4.54
C LYS A 125 -49.40 -13.60 -4.33
N LEU A 126 -49.88 -12.37 -4.47
CA LEU A 126 -49.09 -11.14 -4.28
C LEU A 126 -47.78 -11.13 -5.10
N LEU A 127 -47.84 -11.56 -6.35
CA LEU A 127 -46.66 -11.67 -7.22
C LEU A 127 -46.17 -10.31 -7.74
N THR A 128 -46.85 -9.21 -7.39
CA THR A 128 -46.52 -7.82 -7.78
C THR A 128 -45.75 -7.05 -6.71
N LYS A 129 -45.29 -7.71 -5.63
CA LYS A 129 -44.64 -7.07 -4.46
C LYS A 129 -43.34 -6.32 -4.75
N PHE A 130 -42.77 -6.49 -5.94
CA PHE A 130 -41.49 -5.92 -6.32
C PHE A 130 -41.59 -5.10 -7.62
N GLU A 131 -42.82 -4.74 -8.05
CA GLU A 131 -43.02 -3.87 -9.22
C GLU A 131 -42.50 -2.43 -8.98
N ASP A 132 -42.43 -2.01 -7.72
CA ASP A 132 -41.91 -0.71 -7.27
C ASP A 132 -40.38 -0.70 -7.08
N ILE A 133 -39.72 -1.85 -7.21
CA ILE A 133 -38.27 -1.95 -7.11
C ILE A 133 -37.64 -1.76 -8.49
N GLU A 134 -36.94 -0.65 -8.66
CA GLU A 134 -36.13 -0.40 -9.84
C GLU A 134 -34.98 -1.42 -9.92
N GLN A 135 -34.85 -2.08 -11.08
CA GLN A 135 -33.74 -3.01 -11.31
C GLN A 135 -32.53 -2.26 -11.84
N ASN A 136 -31.43 -2.32 -11.08
CA ASN A 136 -30.14 -1.80 -11.49
C ASN A 136 -29.20 -2.95 -11.84
N GLN A 137 -28.48 -2.85 -12.95
CA GLN A 137 -27.35 -3.72 -13.25
C GLN A 137 -26.07 -3.12 -12.66
N VAL A 138 -25.22 -3.98 -12.12
CA VAL A 138 -23.87 -3.62 -11.69
C VAL A 138 -22.96 -3.72 -12.91
N VAL A 139 -22.43 -2.59 -13.36
CA VAL A 139 -21.46 -2.52 -14.46
C VAL A 139 -20.11 -2.13 -13.88
N MET A 140 -19.07 -2.84 -14.30
CA MET A 140 -17.70 -2.44 -13.99
C MET A 140 -17.30 -1.34 -14.95
N ASP A 141 -16.97 -0.16 -14.44
CA ASP A 141 -16.27 0.80 -15.29
C ASP A 141 -14.89 0.22 -15.61
N LYS A 142 -14.47 0.38 -16.86
CA LYS A 142 -13.28 -0.29 -17.42
C LYS A 142 -12.12 -0.12 -16.45
N LEU A 143 -11.35 -1.20 -16.26
CA LEU A 143 -10.02 -1.14 -15.66
C LEU A 143 -9.34 0.08 -16.26
N LEU A 144 -9.02 1.10 -15.44
CA LEU A 144 -8.14 2.18 -15.89
C LEU A 144 -6.87 1.49 -16.37
N GLU A 145 -6.72 1.30 -17.68
CA GLU A 145 -5.49 0.86 -18.29
C GLU A 145 -4.51 2.01 -18.09
N ASP A 146 -3.70 1.89 -17.04
CA ASP A 146 -2.57 2.78 -16.78
C ASP A 146 -1.72 2.91 -18.06
N ILE A 147 -1.62 4.14 -18.58
CA ILE A 147 -0.53 4.64 -19.42
C ILE A 147 0.64 4.98 -18.50
#